data_AF-A0AAJ6ZSC1-F1
#
_entry.id   AF-A0AAJ6ZSC1-F1
#
_cell.length_a   1.000
_cell.length_b   1.000
_cell.length_c   1.000
_cell.angle_alpha   90.00
_cell.angle_beta   90.00
_cell.angle_gamma   90.00
#
_symmetry.space_group_name_H-M   'P 1'
#
loop_
_entity.id
_entity.type
_entity.pdbx_description
1 polymer ?
#
loop_
_entity_poly.entity_id
_entity_poly.type
_entity_poly.pdbx_seq_one_letter_code
_entity_poly.pdbx_strand_id
1 'polypeptide(L)'
;MSTSIIVSMRSTYSCIKYLRCSFFSTQIEQPASKVTGKVVNVAIIGAPNSGKSTLINKIMERKICAASNKVHTTTKLARAICYERDTQIIFLDTPGVVSDKEQKKYKLPLSMLGACEKSLRCANVVGVVHDVSNKWMRDSIHQDVINMLNSVEKIPSFLILNKVDQLKSKKQLLATIRNVTNGVIAGRPMPKSDRSQAFKNKLQRGYSHFSDVFLVSALTGDGVGAIKEYLISNAKVANLPYSPDYWTDQTPEALIEETVRAKFLDFLPQEIPYNLKTCIEYYDELEADEKVVCSVVVECPSERIARLINGAGGGRLQQIKSYTRNDLMDLFKKTVDLDLQLKVKNKTIDDIQNEKKLYRQK
;
A
#
# COMPACT_ATOMS: atom_id res chain seq x y z
N MET A 1 34.11 -17.58 37.17
CA MET A 1 35.48 -17.38 36.64
C MET A 1 35.55 -18.07 35.31
N SER A 2 35.53 -17.30 34.22
CA SER A 2 35.60 -17.84 32.86
C SER A 2 36.51 -16.92 32.06
N THR A 3 37.68 -17.43 31.72
CA THR A 3 38.82 -16.71 31.17
C THR A 3 38.59 -16.37 29.69
N SER A 4 38.67 -15.09 29.33
CA SER A 4 38.67 -14.65 27.93
C SER A 4 40.09 -14.75 27.37
N ILE A 5 40.27 -15.52 26.29
CA ILE A 5 41.51 -15.52 25.51
C ILE A 5 41.32 -14.55 24.35
N ILE A 6 42.09 -13.45 24.36
CA ILE A 6 42.19 -12.49 23.26
C ILE A 6 43.36 -12.96 22.38
N VAL A 7 43.07 -13.31 21.12
CA VAL A 7 44.12 -13.47 20.11
C VAL A 7 44.07 -12.27 19.17
N SER A 8 45.12 -11.47 19.23
CA SER A 8 45.40 -10.37 18.29
C SER A 8 46.02 -10.95 17.01
N MET A 9 45.41 -10.73 15.86
CA MET A 9 46.12 -10.76 14.58
C MET A 9 45.95 -9.42 13.86
N ARG A 10 47.06 -8.68 13.76
CA ARG A 10 47.26 -7.63 12.76
C ARG A 10 47.66 -8.32 11.45
N SER A 11 46.98 -8.00 10.34
CA SER A 11 47.61 -7.47 9.11
C SER A 11 46.71 -7.64 7.87
N THR A 12 46.49 -6.50 7.20
CA THR A 12 46.37 -6.27 5.74
C THR A 12 45.24 -6.90 4.92
N TYR A 13 44.28 -6.04 4.55
CA TYR A 13 43.54 -5.95 3.29
C TYR A 13 43.24 -7.25 2.51
N SER A 14 42.02 -7.78 2.65
CA SER A 14 41.20 -8.31 1.53
C SER A 14 39.84 -8.77 2.06
N CYS A 15 38.77 -8.24 1.46
CA CYS A 15 37.40 -8.76 1.40
C CYS A 15 36.98 -9.78 2.48
N ILE A 16 36.42 -9.30 3.60
CA ILE A 16 35.79 -10.15 4.60
C ILE A 16 34.44 -10.64 4.06
N LYS A 17 34.41 -11.89 3.59
CA LYS A 17 33.18 -12.70 3.58
C LYS A 17 32.85 -13.03 5.04
N TYR A 18 31.88 -12.34 5.62
CA TYR A 18 31.30 -12.80 6.87
C TYR A 18 30.54 -14.11 6.58
N LEU A 19 31.07 -15.22 7.08
CA LEU A 19 30.33 -16.47 7.27
C LEU A 19 29.20 -16.17 8.25
N ARG A 20 28.00 -15.99 7.70
CA ARG A 20 26.76 -15.83 8.46
C ARG A 20 26.53 -17.15 9.19
N CYS A 21 26.66 -17.15 10.52
CA CYS A 21 26.21 -18.25 11.35
C CYS A 21 24.69 -18.35 11.15
N SER A 22 24.25 -19.39 10.44
CA SER A 22 22.84 -19.68 10.20
C SER A 22 22.23 -20.19 11.50
N PHE A 23 21.88 -19.26 12.40
CA PHE A 23 20.75 -19.51 13.27
C PHE A 23 19.53 -19.52 12.37
N PHE A 24 19.05 -20.73 12.10
CA PHE A 24 17.66 -20.98 11.72
C PHE A 24 16.81 -20.29 12.80
N SER A 25 16.35 -19.05 12.54
CA SER A 25 15.26 -18.49 13.31
C SER A 25 14.04 -19.29 12.89
N THR A 26 13.71 -20.30 13.69
CA THR A 26 12.39 -20.89 13.73
C THR A 26 11.36 -19.79 13.58
N GLN A 27 10.48 -19.93 12.59
CA GLN A 27 9.28 -19.12 12.50
C GLN A 27 8.67 -19.08 13.91
N ILE A 28 8.56 -17.89 14.48
CA ILE A 28 7.82 -17.73 15.74
C ILE A 28 6.36 -17.92 15.34
N GLU A 29 5.90 -19.16 15.31
CA GLU A 29 4.49 -19.47 15.52
C GLU A 29 4.17 -19.00 16.93
N GLN A 30 3.79 -17.73 17.08
CA GLN A 30 3.22 -17.28 18.32
C GLN A 30 1.91 -18.06 18.52
N PRO A 31 1.72 -18.75 19.65
CA PRO A 31 0.51 -19.49 19.90
C PRO A 31 -0.64 -18.48 19.99
N ALA A 32 -1.59 -18.55 19.07
CA ALA A 32 -2.84 -17.81 19.17
C ALA A 32 -3.52 -18.24 20.48
N SER A 33 -3.36 -17.45 21.54
CA SER A 33 -4.21 -17.57 22.73
C SER A 33 -5.64 -17.52 22.22
N LYS A 34 -6.45 -18.57 22.49
CA LYS A 34 -7.87 -18.67 22.10
C LYS A 34 -8.71 -17.62 22.83
N VAL A 35 -8.43 -16.36 22.58
CA VAL A 35 -9.21 -15.21 23.03
C VAL A 35 -10.33 -15.06 22.02
N THR A 36 -11.56 -15.21 22.50
CA THR A 36 -12.76 -14.96 21.71
C THR A 36 -12.96 -13.45 21.59
N GLY A 37 -13.11 -12.96 20.36
CA GLY A 37 -13.39 -11.56 20.09
C GLY A 37 -14.26 -11.43 18.85
N LYS A 38 -14.23 -10.27 18.20
CA LYS A 38 -14.85 -10.07 16.89
C LYS A 38 -13.78 -9.91 15.83
N VAL A 39 -14.06 -10.40 14.63
CA VAL A 39 -13.15 -10.29 13.48
C VAL A 39 -13.94 -9.83 12.26
N VAL A 40 -13.34 -8.94 11.47
CA VAL A 40 -13.85 -8.54 10.16
C VAL A 40 -12.70 -8.44 9.15
N ASN A 41 -12.79 -9.24 8.09
CA ASN A 41 -11.91 -9.13 6.93
C ASN A 41 -12.48 -8.11 5.94
N VAL A 42 -11.72 -7.06 5.64
CA VAL A 42 -12.14 -5.94 4.81
C VAL A 42 -11.27 -5.87 3.57
N ALA A 43 -11.86 -6.01 2.38
CA ALA A 43 -11.18 -5.70 1.13
C ALA A 43 -11.47 -4.26 0.72
N ILE A 44 -10.43 -3.47 0.46
CA ILE A 44 -10.56 -2.06 0.03
C ILE A 44 -10.23 -1.95 -1.45
N ILE A 45 -11.25 -1.80 -2.30
CA ILE A 45 -11.09 -1.69 -3.75
C ILE A 45 -11.37 -0.27 -4.24
N GLY A 46 -10.95 0.02 -5.47
CA GLY A 46 -11.16 1.33 -6.09
C GLY A 46 -10.15 1.62 -7.18
N ALA A 47 -10.48 2.60 -8.02
CA ALA A 47 -9.61 3.05 -9.10
C ALA A 47 -8.20 3.41 -8.58
N PRO A 48 -7.16 3.31 -9.42
CA PRO A 48 -5.85 3.79 -9.04
C PRO A 48 -5.88 5.25 -8.55
N ASN A 49 -5.03 5.58 -7.58
CA ASN A 49 -4.96 6.90 -6.95
C ASN A 49 -6.24 7.42 -6.25
N SER A 50 -7.24 6.56 -6.03
CA SER A 50 -8.45 6.95 -5.28
C SER A 50 -8.20 7.24 -3.80
N GLY A 51 -7.02 6.86 -3.27
CA GLY A 51 -6.60 7.10 -1.89
C GLY A 51 -6.80 5.91 -0.94
N LYS A 52 -6.85 4.68 -1.46
CA LYS A 52 -6.98 3.43 -0.67
C LYS A 52 -5.90 3.29 0.40
N SER A 53 -4.63 3.35 0.02
CA SER A 53 -3.50 3.21 0.96
C SER A 53 -3.47 4.34 1.99
N THR A 54 -3.81 5.57 1.57
CA THR A 54 -3.97 6.71 2.49
C THR A 54 -5.07 6.46 3.51
N LEU A 55 -6.20 5.90 3.08
CA LEU A 55 -7.32 5.56 3.97
C LEU A 55 -6.93 4.48 4.96
N ILE A 56 -6.32 3.38 4.49
CA ILE A 56 -5.85 2.29 5.36
C ILE A 56 -4.86 2.84 6.39
N ASN A 57 -3.84 3.59 5.97
CA ASN A 57 -2.86 4.19 6.88
C ASN A 57 -3.52 5.09 7.93
N LYS A 58 -4.57 5.83 7.53
CA LYS A 58 -5.28 6.70 8.45
C LYS A 58 -6.12 5.92 9.46
N ILE A 59 -6.78 4.84 9.05
CA ILE A 59 -7.52 3.95 9.97
C ILE A 59 -6.55 3.23 10.93
N MET A 60 -5.39 2.82 10.42
CA MET A 60 -4.34 2.14 11.17
C MET A 60 -3.53 3.07 12.07
N GLU A 61 -3.66 4.38 11.89
CA GLU A 61 -2.84 5.43 12.52
C GLU A 61 -1.32 5.20 12.35
N ARG A 62 -0.92 4.41 11.35
CA ARG A 62 0.44 4.01 11.00
C ARG A 62 0.58 3.93 9.48
N LYS A 63 1.78 4.21 8.97
CA LYS A 63 2.03 4.24 7.52
C LYS A 63 2.38 2.87 6.92
N ILE A 64 1.52 1.88 7.16
CA ILE A 64 1.74 0.46 6.81
C ILE A 64 1.77 0.23 5.29
N CYS A 65 0.81 0.78 4.57
CA CYS A 65 0.74 0.69 3.12
C CYS A 65 1.58 1.82 2.52
N ALA A 66 2.56 1.49 1.69
CA ALA A 66 3.36 2.50 1.02
C ALA A 66 2.48 3.31 0.05
N ALA A 67 2.27 4.59 0.39
CA ALA A 67 1.46 5.52 -0.37
C ALA A 67 2.36 6.48 -1.16
N SER A 68 2.17 6.52 -2.48
CA SER A 68 2.80 7.47 -3.39
C SER A 68 1.71 8.08 -4.28
N ASN A 69 1.98 9.28 -4.80
CA ASN A 69 1.12 9.96 -5.76
C ASN A 69 1.07 9.25 -7.13
N LYS A 70 1.91 8.23 -7.33
CA LYS A 70 1.90 7.39 -8.53
C LYS A 70 0.96 6.21 -8.43
N VAL A 71 0.44 5.84 -9.59
CA VAL A 71 -0.45 4.69 -9.81
C VAL A 71 0.31 3.38 -9.48
N HIS A 72 -0.39 2.41 -8.89
CA HIS A 72 0.11 1.05 -8.63
C HIS A 72 1.29 0.95 -7.65
N THR A 73 1.15 1.59 -6.48
CA THR A 73 2.18 1.51 -5.42
C THR A 73 2.26 0.10 -4.84
N THR A 74 1.18 -0.47 -4.33
CA THR A 74 1.19 -1.80 -3.70
C THR A 74 1.42 -2.92 -4.73
N THR A 75 2.51 -3.69 -4.60
CA THR A 75 2.84 -4.84 -5.49
C THR A 75 2.70 -6.21 -4.83
N LYS A 76 2.63 -6.27 -3.50
CA LYS A 76 2.43 -7.48 -2.69
C LYS A 76 1.14 -7.36 -1.89
N LEU A 77 0.45 -8.48 -1.71
CA LEU A 77 -0.73 -8.56 -0.85
C LEU A 77 -0.25 -8.47 0.60
N ALA A 78 -0.57 -7.37 1.26
CA ALA A 78 -0.23 -7.12 2.64
C ALA A 78 -1.50 -7.14 3.49
N ARG A 79 -1.45 -7.69 4.69
CA ARG A 79 -2.52 -7.51 5.67
C ARG A 79 -2.16 -6.37 6.60
N ALA A 80 -3.07 -5.42 6.78
CA ALA A 80 -2.98 -4.44 7.85
C ALA A 80 -4.02 -4.79 8.91
N ILE A 81 -3.58 -4.97 10.15
CA ILE A 81 -4.39 -5.54 11.23
C ILE A 81 -4.53 -4.50 12.33
N CYS A 82 -5.75 -4.05 12.58
CA CYS A 82 -6.07 -3.14 13.68
C CYS A 82 -6.83 -3.90 14.76
N TYR A 83 -6.34 -3.81 16.00
CA TYR A 83 -7.09 -4.25 17.16
C TYR A 83 -7.69 -3.05 17.88
N GLU A 84 -9.00 -3.06 18.07
CA GLU A 84 -9.70 -2.01 18.81
C GLU A 84 -10.83 -2.60 19.65
N ARG A 85 -10.86 -2.25 20.94
CA ARG A 85 -11.79 -2.79 21.94
C ARG A 85 -11.67 -4.32 22.03
N ASP A 86 -12.61 -5.04 21.42
CA ASP A 86 -12.72 -6.50 21.35
C ASP A 86 -12.63 -7.02 19.90
N THR A 87 -12.30 -6.14 18.95
CA THR A 87 -12.47 -6.39 17.51
C THR A 87 -11.16 -6.29 16.74
N GLN A 88 -10.87 -7.30 15.92
CA GLN A 88 -9.83 -7.27 14.90
C GLN A 88 -10.40 -6.89 13.54
N ILE A 89 -9.93 -5.77 13.01
CA ILE A 89 -10.19 -5.33 11.64
C ILE A 89 -8.97 -5.70 10.81
N ILE A 90 -9.15 -6.61 9.86
CA ILE A 90 -8.08 -7.11 8.99
C ILE A 90 -8.32 -6.55 7.59
N PHE A 91 -7.54 -5.54 7.22
CA PHE A 91 -7.52 -5.01 5.87
C PHE A 91 -6.69 -5.93 4.98
N LEU A 92 -7.33 -6.45 3.94
CA LEU A 92 -6.68 -7.18 2.87
C LEU A 92 -6.25 -6.14 1.83
N ASP A 93 -4.98 -5.74 1.85
CA ASP A 93 -4.45 -4.75 0.90
C ASP A 93 -4.48 -5.37 -0.51
N THR A 94 -5.52 -5.01 -1.27
CA THR A 94 -5.59 -5.29 -2.68
C THR A 94 -4.83 -4.21 -3.42
N PRO A 95 -3.89 -4.58 -4.31
CA PRO A 95 -3.39 -3.66 -5.30
C PRO A 95 -4.53 -2.88 -5.96
N GLY A 96 -4.32 -1.59 -6.27
CA GLY A 96 -5.30 -0.83 -7.04
C GLY A 96 -5.65 -1.56 -8.33
N VAL A 97 -6.91 -1.45 -8.76
CA VAL A 97 -7.39 -2.19 -9.93
C VAL A 97 -6.45 -1.95 -11.11
N VAL A 98 -5.87 -3.02 -11.63
CA VAL A 98 -4.93 -3.00 -12.76
C VAL A 98 -5.65 -3.61 -13.94
N SER A 99 -5.87 -2.81 -14.99
CA SER A 99 -6.36 -3.35 -16.25
C SER A 99 -5.25 -4.11 -17.00
N ASP A 100 -5.60 -5.08 -17.85
CA ASP A 100 -4.63 -5.78 -18.71
C ASP A 100 -3.78 -4.81 -19.57
N LYS A 101 -4.35 -3.65 -19.91
CA LYS A 101 -3.67 -2.58 -20.65
C LYS A 101 -2.60 -1.90 -19.79
N GLU A 102 -2.91 -1.61 -18.53
CA GLU A 102 -1.97 -0.99 -17.59
C GLU A 102 -0.87 -1.95 -17.17
N GLN A 103 -1.18 -3.24 -17.02
CA GLN A 103 -0.18 -4.26 -16.77
C GLN A 103 0.89 -4.29 -17.87
N LYS A 104 0.47 -4.34 -19.14
CA LYS A 104 1.39 -4.36 -20.29
C LYS A 104 2.14 -3.04 -20.43
N LYS A 105 1.48 -1.91 -20.17
CA LYS A 105 2.06 -0.57 -20.26
C LYS A 105 3.14 -0.33 -19.21
N TYR A 106 2.86 -0.67 -17.95
CA TYR A 106 3.77 -0.41 -16.83
C TYR A 106 4.61 -1.63 -16.42
N LYS A 107 4.55 -2.74 -17.19
CA LYS A 107 5.25 -4.01 -16.93
C LYS A 107 5.08 -4.49 -15.49
N LEU A 108 3.85 -4.40 -14.98
CA LEU A 108 3.54 -4.75 -13.60
C LEU A 108 3.61 -6.28 -13.40
N PRO A 109 4.00 -6.76 -12.21
CA PRO A 109 4.06 -8.20 -11.92
C PRO A 109 2.72 -8.91 -12.20
N LEU A 110 2.78 -10.09 -12.82
CA LEU A 110 1.59 -10.92 -13.10
C LEU A 110 0.83 -11.31 -11.83
N SER A 111 1.51 -11.36 -10.68
CA SER A 111 0.92 -11.62 -9.36
C SER A 111 -0.18 -10.61 -8.98
N MET A 112 -0.18 -9.40 -9.54
CA MET A 112 -1.15 -8.36 -9.23
C MET A 112 -2.54 -8.63 -9.82
N LEU A 113 -2.64 -9.32 -10.97
CA LEU A 113 -3.93 -9.60 -11.61
C LEU A 113 -4.80 -10.56 -10.78
N GLY A 114 -4.19 -11.49 -10.05
CA GLY A 114 -4.89 -12.47 -9.21
C GLY A 114 -4.99 -12.11 -7.72
N ALA A 115 -4.22 -11.13 -7.25
CA ALA A 115 -4.20 -10.73 -5.83
C ALA A 115 -5.53 -10.10 -5.40
N CYS A 116 -6.15 -9.30 -6.27
CA CYS A 116 -7.42 -8.63 -5.99
C CYS A 116 -8.55 -9.65 -5.83
N GLU A 117 -8.65 -10.63 -6.72
CA GLU A 117 -9.71 -11.64 -6.67
C GLU A 117 -9.60 -12.53 -5.42
N LYS A 118 -8.38 -12.96 -5.06
CA LYS A 118 -8.14 -13.75 -3.83
C LYS A 118 -8.57 -12.97 -2.58
N SER A 119 -8.21 -11.69 -2.50
CA SER A 119 -8.57 -10.84 -1.35
C SER A 119 -10.08 -10.64 -1.24
N LEU A 120 -10.77 -10.42 -2.37
CA LEU A 120 -12.22 -10.27 -2.39
C LEU A 120 -12.94 -11.53 -1.91
N ARG A 121 -12.47 -12.73 -2.29
CA ARG A 121 -13.04 -14.01 -1.84
C ARG A 121 -12.86 -14.27 -0.33
N CYS A 122 -11.83 -13.69 0.29
CA CYS A 122 -11.57 -13.83 1.72
C CYS A 122 -12.25 -12.73 2.58
N ALA A 123 -12.81 -11.70 1.94
CA ALA A 123 -13.41 -10.58 2.64
C ALA A 123 -14.79 -10.95 3.22
N ASN A 124 -15.11 -10.38 4.38
CA ASN A 124 -16.46 -10.38 4.92
C ASN A 124 -17.25 -9.16 4.45
N VAL A 125 -16.55 -8.08 4.11
CA VAL A 125 -17.12 -6.82 3.62
C VAL A 125 -16.16 -6.14 2.64
N VAL A 126 -16.69 -5.47 1.62
CA VAL A 126 -15.92 -4.76 0.60
C VAL A 126 -16.14 -3.25 0.70
N GLY A 127 -15.07 -2.49 0.94
CA GLY A 127 -15.10 -1.02 0.90
C GLY A 127 -14.66 -0.50 -0.47
N VAL A 128 -15.49 0.33 -1.11
CA VAL A 128 -15.20 0.91 -2.43
C VAL A 128 -14.78 2.36 -2.30
N VAL A 129 -13.51 2.64 -2.54
CA VAL A 129 -12.95 4.00 -2.47
C VAL A 129 -13.08 4.69 -3.83
N HIS A 130 -13.92 5.72 -3.86
CA HIS A 130 -14.20 6.56 -5.01
C HIS A 130 -13.66 7.98 -4.83
N ASP A 131 -12.98 8.50 -5.83
CA ASP A 131 -12.40 9.85 -5.80
C ASP A 131 -13.39 10.89 -6.32
N VAL A 132 -13.89 11.77 -5.44
CA VAL A 132 -14.82 12.83 -5.84
C VAL A 132 -14.13 14.05 -6.45
N SER A 133 -12.82 14.21 -6.29
CA SER A 133 -12.10 15.36 -6.84
C SER A 133 -11.85 15.21 -8.35
N ASN A 134 -11.80 13.97 -8.84
CA ASN A 134 -11.68 13.64 -10.26
C ASN A 134 -12.96 14.00 -11.04
N LYS A 135 -12.96 15.15 -11.72
CA LYS A 135 -14.13 15.65 -12.48
C LYS A 135 -14.64 14.71 -13.57
N TRP A 136 -13.80 13.84 -14.14
CA TRP A 136 -14.20 12.97 -15.25
C TRP A 136 -14.91 11.70 -14.76
N MET A 137 -14.43 11.11 -13.67
CA MET A 137 -15.01 9.89 -13.09
C MET A 137 -15.90 10.15 -11.88
N ARG A 138 -16.03 11.39 -11.39
CA ARG A 138 -16.80 11.71 -10.19
C ARG A 138 -18.18 11.05 -10.17
N ASP A 139 -18.90 11.11 -11.28
CA ASP A 139 -20.29 10.63 -11.38
C ASP A 139 -20.40 9.20 -11.92
N SER A 140 -19.29 8.46 -12.01
CA SER A 140 -19.27 7.08 -12.49
C SER A 140 -18.22 6.21 -11.80
N ILE A 141 -18.58 5.01 -11.37
CA ILE A 141 -17.62 4.03 -10.86
C ILE A 141 -16.76 3.51 -12.02
N HIS A 142 -15.47 3.30 -11.75
CA HIS A 142 -14.57 2.66 -12.70
C HIS A 142 -15.07 1.27 -13.11
N GLN A 143 -15.09 0.95 -14.41
CA GLN A 143 -15.68 -0.28 -14.93
C GLN A 143 -15.12 -1.54 -14.27
N ASP A 144 -13.80 -1.60 -14.08
CA ASP A 144 -13.17 -2.77 -13.45
C ASP A 144 -13.58 -2.96 -11.98
N VAL A 145 -13.89 -1.88 -11.26
CA VAL A 145 -14.44 -1.95 -9.89
C VAL A 145 -15.86 -2.52 -9.93
N ILE A 146 -16.69 -2.11 -10.90
CA ILE A 146 -18.02 -2.69 -11.11
C ILE A 146 -17.92 -4.18 -11.41
N ASN A 147 -17.00 -4.59 -12.30
CA ASN A 147 -16.78 -5.98 -12.63
C ASN A 147 -16.38 -6.82 -11.40
N MET A 148 -15.54 -6.27 -10.51
CA MET A 148 -15.18 -6.91 -9.24
C MET A 148 -16.37 -7.00 -8.28
N LEU A 149 -17.17 -5.94 -8.15
CA LEU A 149 -18.36 -5.98 -7.28
C LEU A 149 -19.38 -7.02 -7.76
N ASN A 150 -19.55 -7.14 -9.07
CA ASN A 150 -20.44 -8.13 -9.67
C ASN A 150 -19.92 -9.57 -9.47
N SER A 151 -18.61 -9.78 -9.35
CA SER A 151 -18.06 -11.12 -9.06
C SER A 151 -18.23 -11.56 -7.61
N VAL A 152 -18.50 -10.62 -6.69
CA VAL A 152 -18.73 -10.88 -5.26
C VAL A 152 -20.05 -10.29 -4.74
N GLU A 153 -21.11 -10.39 -5.54
CA GLU A 153 -22.44 -9.80 -5.23
C GLU A 153 -23.02 -10.24 -3.87
N LYS A 154 -22.62 -11.42 -3.36
CA LYS A 154 -23.08 -11.95 -2.06
C LYS A 154 -22.40 -11.30 -0.85
N ILE A 155 -21.27 -10.61 -1.05
CA ILE A 155 -20.51 -9.98 0.02
C ILE A 155 -21.02 -8.54 0.19
N PRO A 156 -21.39 -8.10 1.40
CA PRO A 156 -21.84 -6.73 1.61
C PRO A 156 -20.75 -5.74 1.19
N SER A 157 -21.14 -4.68 0.50
CA SER A 157 -20.24 -3.64 0.06
C SER A 157 -20.71 -2.27 0.51
N PHE A 158 -19.78 -1.37 0.84
CA PHE A 158 -20.06 0.01 1.22
C PHE A 158 -19.23 0.97 0.39
N LEU A 159 -19.76 2.16 0.13
CA LEU A 159 -19.14 3.18 -0.69
C LEU A 159 -18.41 4.21 0.19
N ILE A 160 -17.19 4.56 -0.21
CA ILE A 160 -16.36 5.56 0.45
C ILE A 160 -16.07 6.66 -0.58
N LEU A 161 -16.72 7.81 -0.45
CA LEU A 161 -16.43 8.99 -1.24
C LEU A 161 -15.27 9.76 -0.60
N ASN A 162 -14.08 9.59 -1.17
CA ASN A 162 -12.84 10.15 -0.66
C ASN A 162 -12.46 11.47 -1.35
N LYS A 163 -11.61 12.27 -0.68
CA LYS A 163 -11.12 13.60 -1.12
C LYS A 163 -12.21 14.68 -1.14
N VAL A 164 -13.16 14.59 -0.21
CA VAL A 164 -14.25 15.59 -0.08
C VAL A 164 -13.74 16.99 0.26
N ASP A 165 -12.54 17.09 0.84
CA ASP A 165 -11.83 18.34 1.11
C ASP A 165 -11.48 19.13 -0.16
N GLN A 166 -11.36 18.46 -1.31
CA GLN A 166 -11.01 19.10 -2.58
C GLN A 166 -12.24 19.61 -3.36
N LEU A 167 -13.46 19.38 -2.84
CA LEU A 167 -14.67 19.84 -3.50
C LEU A 167 -14.94 21.31 -3.22
N LYS A 168 -15.05 22.11 -4.29
CA LYS A 168 -15.43 23.53 -4.21
C LYS A 168 -16.82 23.75 -3.60
N SER A 169 -17.74 22.80 -3.77
CA SER A 169 -19.10 22.90 -3.23
C SER A 169 -19.68 21.54 -2.88
N LYS A 170 -20.16 21.41 -1.64
CA LYS A 170 -20.85 20.20 -1.16
C LYS A 170 -22.20 19.95 -1.84
N LYS A 171 -22.76 20.93 -2.56
CA LYS A 171 -24.04 20.79 -3.29
C LYS A 171 -24.01 19.69 -4.35
N GLN A 172 -22.83 19.38 -4.89
CA GLN A 172 -22.66 18.36 -5.94
C GLN A 172 -22.64 16.93 -5.38
N LEU A 173 -22.36 16.75 -4.07
CA LEU A 173 -22.23 15.42 -3.46
C LEU A 173 -23.50 14.59 -3.56
N LEU A 174 -24.68 15.18 -3.33
CA LEU A 174 -25.94 14.45 -3.42
C LEU A 174 -26.21 13.89 -4.83
N ALA A 175 -25.87 14.66 -5.87
CA ALA A 175 -25.98 14.21 -7.25
C ALA A 175 -25.00 13.08 -7.54
N THR A 176 -23.75 13.23 -7.10
CA THR A 176 -22.72 12.21 -7.25
C THR A 176 -23.07 10.92 -6.53
N ILE A 177 -23.53 10.97 -5.27
CA ILE A 177 -23.99 9.80 -4.53
C ILE A 177 -25.07 9.09 -5.34
N ARG A 178 -26.11 9.81 -5.78
CA ARG A 178 -27.20 9.21 -6.55
C ARG A 178 -26.71 8.54 -7.84
N ASN A 179 -25.77 9.15 -8.55
CA ASN A 179 -25.23 8.57 -9.79
C ASN A 179 -24.41 7.30 -9.52
N VAL A 180 -23.56 7.33 -8.50
CA VAL A 180 -22.64 6.25 -8.14
C VAL A 180 -23.38 5.08 -7.46
N THR A 181 -24.49 5.34 -6.78
CA THR A 181 -25.33 4.31 -6.13
C THR A 181 -26.54 3.87 -6.97
N ASN A 182 -26.66 4.37 -8.21
CA ASN A 182 -27.88 4.25 -9.03
C ASN A 182 -29.17 4.68 -8.28
N GLY A 183 -29.04 5.55 -7.27
CA GLY A 183 -30.13 6.05 -6.45
C GLY A 183 -30.67 5.06 -5.43
N VAL A 184 -29.94 3.99 -5.10
CA VAL A 184 -30.34 2.99 -4.10
C VAL A 184 -29.24 2.82 -3.06
N ILE A 185 -29.59 2.86 -1.77
CA ILE A 185 -28.68 2.63 -0.64
C ILE A 185 -29.39 1.71 0.35
N ALA A 186 -28.70 0.68 0.86
CA ALA A 186 -29.28 -0.34 1.73
C ALA A 186 -30.58 -0.97 1.16
N GLY A 187 -30.66 -1.13 -0.17
CA GLY A 187 -31.85 -1.62 -0.86
C GLY A 187 -33.04 -0.64 -0.89
N ARG A 188 -32.87 0.59 -0.39
CA ARG A 188 -33.91 1.63 -0.36
C ARG A 188 -33.65 2.71 -1.40
N PRO A 189 -34.67 3.17 -2.14
CA PRO A 189 -34.50 4.27 -3.08
C PRO A 189 -34.23 5.58 -2.34
N MET A 190 -33.30 6.38 -2.86
CA MET A 190 -33.03 7.72 -2.35
C MET A 190 -34.22 8.66 -2.62
N PRO A 191 -34.47 9.66 -1.74
CA PRO A 191 -35.49 10.67 -1.97
C PRO A 191 -35.31 11.35 -3.33
N LYS A 192 -36.42 11.56 -4.06
CA LYS A 192 -36.43 12.31 -5.32
C LYS A 192 -36.02 13.75 -5.03
N SER A 193 -35.11 14.32 -5.83
CA SER A 193 -34.90 15.77 -5.84
C SER A 193 -35.62 16.38 -7.04
N ASP A 194 -36.25 17.53 -6.84
CA ASP A 194 -37.10 18.24 -7.81
C ASP A 194 -36.41 18.58 -9.14
N ARG A 195 -35.07 18.43 -9.22
CA ARG A 195 -34.25 18.73 -10.40
C ARG A 195 -33.69 17.51 -11.13
N SER A 196 -34.17 16.31 -10.80
CA SER A 196 -33.63 15.08 -11.40
C SER A 196 -34.30 14.80 -12.74
N GLN A 197 -33.86 15.49 -13.80
CA GLN A 197 -34.06 14.96 -15.15
C GLN A 197 -33.52 13.53 -15.15
N ALA A 198 -34.43 12.58 -15.41
CA ALA A 198 -34.07 11.20 -15.66
C ALA A 198 -33.03 11.18 -16.78
N PHE A 199 -31.77 10.92 -16.44
CA PHE A 199 -30.72 10.69 -17.42
C PHE A 199 -31.05 9.36 -18.12
N LYS A 200 -31.82 9.46 -19.21
CA LYS A 200 -32.31 8.37 -20.07
C LYS A 200 -31.21 7.61 -20.83
N ASN A 201 -29.95 7.66 -20.41
CA ASN A 201 -28.86 6.97 -21.11
C ASN A 201 -28.36 5.75 -20.33
N LYS A 202 -28.62 4.61 -20.98
CA LYS A 202 -28.51 3.20 -20.61
C LYS A 202 -27.07 2.69 -20.35
N LEU A 203 -26.18 3.51 -19.78
CA LEU A 203 -24.92 3.00 -19.22
C LEU A 203 -25.06 2.92 -17.70
N GLN A 204 -24.83 1.74 -17.13
CA GLN A 204 -24.69 1.58 -15.68
C GLN A 204 -23.47 2.41 -15.22
N ARG A 205 -23.73 3.59 -14.68
CA ARG A 205 -22.69 4.50 -14.16
C ARG A 205 -22.30 4.17 -12.72
N GLY A 206 -23.14 3.43 -11.99
CA GLY A 206 -22.96 3.12 -10.59
C GLY A 206 -23.31 1.68 -10.24
N TYR A 207 -23.35 1.40 -8.94
CA TYR A 207 -23.65 0.10 -8.36
C TYR A 207 -24.75 0.23 -7.31
N SER A 208 -25.77 -0.65 -7.36
CA SER A 208 -27.02 -0.47 -6.60
C SER A 208 -27.06 -1.16 -5.23
N HIS A 209 -26.05 -1.99 -4.91
CA HIS A 209 -26.08 -2.86 -3.73
C HIS A 209 -25.14 -2.40 -2.61
N PHE A 210 -24.88 -1.09 -2.53
CA PHE A 210 -24.17 -0.53 -1.38
C PHE A 210 -25.05 -0.55 -0.14
N SER A 211 -24.53 -1.07 0.97
CA SER A 211 -25.17 -0.99 2.29
C SER A 211 -25.15 0.45 2.81
N ASP A 212 -24.00 1.10 2.74
CA ASP A 212 -23.76 2.42 3.32
C ASP A 212 -22.87 3.29 2.43
N VAL A 213 -22.90 4.60 2.69
CA VAL A 213 -22.08 5.61 2.01
C VAL A 213 -21.40 6.50 3.03
N PHE A 214 -20.08 6.56 2.97
CA PHE A 214 -19.24 7.40 3.83
C PHE A 214 -18.61 8.54 3.02
N LEU A 215 -18.61 9.74 3.60
CA LEU A 215 -17.93 10.91 3.06
C LEU A 215 -16.65 11.10 3.86
N VAL A 216 -15.49 11.01 3.22
CA VAL A 216 -14.21 11.08 3.94
C VAL A 216 -13.17 11.93 3.24
N SER A 217 -12.25 12.44 4.05
CA SER A 217 -10.93 12.85 3.59
C SER A 217 -9.90 11.95 4.25
N ALA A 218 -9.39 10.96 3.51
CA ALA A 218 -8.33 10.09 3.99
C ALA A 218 -7.06 10.88 4.38
N LEU A 219 -6.83 12.04 3.75
CA LEU A 219 -5.68 12.88 4.01
C LEU A 219 -5.79 13.57 5.38
N THR A 220 -6.93 14.17 5.71
CA THR A 220 -7.10 14.88 6.99
C THR A 220 -7.53 13.93 8.12
N GLY A 221 -8.25 12.86 7.78
CA GLY A 221 -8.92 11.96 8.73
C GLY A 221 -10.41 12.24 8.90
N ASP A 222 -10.96 13.26 8.26
CA ASP A 222 -12.39 13.58 8.36
C ASP A 222 -13.24 12.40 7.87
N GLY A 223 -14.26 12.03 8.64
CA GLY A 223 -15.16 10.91 8.39
C GLY A 223 -14.55 9.50 8.52
N VAL A 224 -13.23 9.35 8.72
CA VAL A 224 -12.58 8.04 8.76
C VAL A 224 -13.00 7.22 10.01
N GLY A 225 -13.21 7.89 11.14
CA GLY A 225 -13.69 7.23 12.36
C GLY A 225 -15.05 6.53 12.20
N ALA A 226 -15.95 7.10 11.37
CA ALA A 226 -17.25 6.50 11.10
C ALA A 226 -17.14 5.17 10.35
N ILE A 227 -16.13 5.02 9.47
CA ILE A 227 -15.84 3.74 8.81
C ILE A 227 -15.37 2.73 9.85
N LYS A 228 -14.49 3.13 10.77
CA LYS A 228 -13.97 2.25 11.83
C LYS A 228 -15.10 1.71 12.70
N GLU A 229 -15.99 2.58 13.17
CA GLU A 229 -17.17 2.18 13.96
C GLU A 229 -18.15 1.29 13.19
N TYR A 230 -18.35 1.57 11.90
CA TYR A 230 -19.15 0.71 11.02
C TYR A 230 -18.55 -0.70 10.92
N LEU A 231 -17.24 -0.81 10.74
CA LEU A 231 -16.54 -2.10 10.66
C LEU A 231 -16.63 -2.87 11.98
N ILE A 232 -16.47 -2.19 13.12
CA ILE A 232 -16.64 -2.79 14.45
C ILE A 232 -18.06 -3.33 14.64
N SER A 233 -19.06 -2.54 14.23
CA SER A 233 -20.47 -2.91 14.37
C SER A 233 -20.87 -4.10 13.49
N ASN A 234 -20.20 -4.30 12.36
CA ASN A 234 -20.44 -5.40 11.43
C ASN A 234 -19.52 -6.62 11.66
N ALA A 235 -18.60 -6.54 12.62
CA ALA A 235 -17.67 -7.63 12.90
C ALA A 235 -18.38 -8.82 13.54
N LYS A 236 -17.95 -10.02 13.15
CA LYS A 236 -18.56 -11.28 13.61
C LYS A 236 -17.73 -11.88 14.73
N VAL A 237 -18.40 -12.52 15.68
CA VAL A 237 -17.71 -13.25 16.76
C VAL A 237 -16.87 -14.38 16.15
N ALA A 238 -15.58 -14.39 16.48
CA ALA A 238 -14.62 -15.39 16.01
C ALA A 238 -13.42 -15.48 16.97
N ASN A 239 -12.59 -16.49 16.79
CA ASN A 239 -11.29 -16.53 17.45
C ASN A 239 -10.39 -15.46 16.84
N LEU A 240 -9.70 -14.71 17.69
CA LEU A 240 -8.74 -13.71 17.24
C LEU A 240 -7.53 -14.40 16.60
N PRO A 241 -7.27 -14.22 15.29
CA PRO A 241 -6.15 -14.88 14.61
C PRO A 241 -4.77 -14.31 15.00
N TYR A 242 -4.71 -13.06 15.47
CA TYR A 242 -3.45 -12.37 15.76
C TYR A 242 -3.42 -11.84 17.20
N SER A 243 -2.24 -11.51 17.71
CA SER A 243 -2.13 -10.78 18.99
C SER A 243 -2.54 -9.31 18.82
N PRO A 244 -2.98 -8.62 19.87
CA PRO A 244 -3.36 -7.20 19.82
C PRO A 244 -2.28 -6.27 19.25
N ASP A 245 -1.01 -6.59 19.48
CA ASP A 245 0.13 -5.78 19.05
C ASP A 245 0.60 -6.11 17.62
N TYR A 246 0.00 -7.12 16.97
CA TYR A 246 0.38 -7.55 15.64
C TYR A 246 -0.38 -6.78 14.57
N TRP A 247 0.33 -5.93 13.81
CA TRP A 247 -0.28 -4.97 12.89
C TRP A 247 -0.09 -5.28 11.40
N THR A 248 0.78 -6.23 11.03
CA THR A 248 1.03 -6.62 9.64
C THR A 248 1.67 -8.00 9.52
N ASP A 249 1.46 -8.67 8.39
CA ASP A 249 2.16 -9.91 8.01
C ASP A 249 3.45 -9.70 7.20
N GLN A 250 3.82 -8.43 6.97
CA GLN A 250 5.08 -8.08 6.33
C GLN A 250 6.23 -8.01 7.33
N THR A 251 7.42 -8.44 6.90
CA THR A 251 8.62 -8.25 7.71
C THR A 251 9.04 -6.77 7.73
N PRO A 252 9.71 -6.29 8.79
CA PRO A 252 10.24 -4.93 8.86
C PRO A 252 11.08 -4.55 7.64
N GLU A 253 11.89 -5.50 7.13
CA GLU A 253 12.71 -5.31 5.95
C GLU A 253 11.86 -5.03 4.71
N ALA A 254 10.82 -5.83 4.49
CA ALA A 254 9.93 -5.63 3.36
C ALA A 254 9.24 -4.25 3.40
N LEU A 255 8.84 -3.81 4.60
CA LEU A 255 8.21 -2.49 4.78
C LEU A 255 9.18 -1.34 4.52
N ILE A 256 10.44 -1.47 4.97
CA ILE A 256 11.48 -0.48 4.71
C ILE A 256 11.76 -0.38 3.21
N GLU A 257 11.93 -1.52 2.52
CA GLU A 257 12.14 -1.56 1.06
C GLU A 257 10.99 -0.89 0.31
N GLU A 258 9.75 -1.21 0.70
CA GLU A 258 8.55 -0.68 0.05
C GLU A 258 8.36 0.81 0.30
N THR A 259 8.66 1.28 1.52
CA THR A 259 8.62 2.71 1.89
C THR A 259 9.63 3.50 1.07
N VAL A 260 10.88 3.00 0.98
CA VAL A 260 11.92 3.60 0.15
C VAL A 260 11.46 3.64 -1.30
N ARG A 261 11.01 2.50 -1.87
CA ARG A 261 10.57 2.41 -3.26
C ARG A 261 9.44 3.39 -3.57
N ALA A 262 8.46 3.55 -2.67
CA ALA A 262 7.37 4.50 -2.84
C ALA A 262 7.85 5.97 -2.85
N LYS A 263 8.86 6.34 -2.06
CA LYS A 263 9.44 7.68 -2.15
C LYS A 263 10.14 7.94 -3.47
N PHE A 264 10.84 6.95 -4.01
CA PHE A 264 11.43 7.09 -5.34
C PHE A 264 10.36 7.23 -6.43
N LEU A 265 9.18 6.61 -6.27
CA LEU A 265 8.04 6.85 -7.15
C LEU A 265 7.60 8.33 -7.14
N ASP A 266 7.54 8.98 -5.98
CA ASP A 266 7.11 10.37 -5.86
C ASP A 266 8.09 11.38 -6.51
N PHE A 267 9.39 11.11 -6.42
CA PHE A 267 10.43 12.09 -6.80
C PHE A 267 10.94 11.96 -8.22
N LEU A 268 10.72 10.82 -8.88
CA LEU A 268 11.27 10.56 -10.21
C LEU A 268 10.18 10.60 -11.28
N PRO A 269 10.42 11.12 -12.48
CA PRO A 269 9.46 11.06 -13.58
C PRO A 269 9.48 9.68 -14.28
N GLN A 270 8.43 9.40 -15.06
CA GLN A 270 8.36 8.25 -15.99
C GLN A 270 8.49 6.86 -15.30
N GLU A 271 8.88 5.84 -16.08
CA GLU A 271 9.07 4.45 -15.68
C GLU A 271 10.38 4.19 -14.90
N ILE A 272 11.20 5.22 -14.65
CA ILE A 272 12.51 5.07 -13.99
C ILE A 272 12.42 4.31 -12.64
N PRO A 273 11.46 4.60 -11.75
CA PRO A 273 11.36 3.90 -10.46
C PRO A 273 11.16 2.39 -10.57
N TYR A 274 10.54 1.90 -11.64
CA TYR A 274 10.27 0.46 -11.81
C TYR A 274 11.54 -0.33 -12.13
N ASN A 275 12.61 0.34 -12.56
CA ASN A 275 13.91 -0.27 -12.84
C ASN A 275 14.90 -0.14 -11.68
N LEU A 276 14.47 0.42 -10.54
CA LEU A 276 15.29 0.51 -9.34
C LEU A 276 15.07 -0.74 -8.49
N LYS A 277 16.17 -1.29 -7.98
CA LYS A 277 16.11 -2.41 -7.03
C LYS A 277 16.54 -1.90 -5.65
N THR A 278 15.62 -1.95 -4.70
CA THR A 278 15.90 -1.62 -3.30
C THR A 278 16.35 -2.89 -2.57
N CYS A 279 17.43 -2.80 -1.81
CA CYS A 279 17.95 -3.88 -0.98
C CYS A 279 18.33 -3.32 0.40
N ILE A 280 17.98 -4.04 1.47
CA ILE A 280 18.47 -3.73 2.81
C ILE A 280 19.82 -4.41 3.05
N GLU A 281 20.79 -3.64 3.53
CA GLU A 281 22.10 -4.16 3.95
C GLU A 281 22.17 -4.40 5.45
N TYR A 282 21.46 -3.57 6.24
CA TYR A 282 21.41 -3.68 7.69
C TYR A 282 20.06 -3.19 8.21
N TYR A 283 19.53 -3.89 9.21
CA TYR A 283 18.36 -3.50 9.99
C TYR A 283 18.55 -4.01 11.41
N ASP A 284 18.24 -3.16 12.38
CA ASP A 284 18.20 -3.49 13.79
C ASP A 284 17.17 -2.62 14.49
N GLU A 285 16.51 -3.19 15.49
CA GLU A 285 15.47 -2.52 16.28
C GLU A 285 15.87 -2.53 17.75
N LEU A 286 16.29 -1.36 18.21
CA LEU A 286 16.77 -1.13 19.57
C LEU A 286 15.57 -0.82 20.45
N GLU A 287 14.95 -1.87 21.01
CA GLU A 287 13.75 -1.76 21.84
C GLU A 287 13.91 -0.80 23.02
N ALA A 288 15.07 -0.82 23.68
CA ALA A 288 15.35 0.03 24.83
C ALA A 288 15.38 1.53 24.50
N ASP A 289 15.74 1.88 23.26
CA ASP A 289 15.91 3.27 22.81
C ASP A 289 14.75 3.76 21.93
N GLU A 290 13.70 2.95 21.74
CA GLU A 290 12.62 3.21 20.77
C GLU A 290 13.17 3.67 19.41
N LYS A 291 14.19 2.96 18.92
CA LYS A 291 14.98 3.36 17.75
C LYS A 291 15.13 2.23 16.76
N VAL A 292 14.94 2.55 15.48
CA VAL A 292 15.25 1.68 14.34
C VAL A 292 16.50 2.21 13.65
N VAL A 293 17.44 1.32 13.35
CA VAL A 293 18.64 1.63 12.56
C VAL A 293 18.59 0.79 11.29
N CYS A 294 18.68 1.43 10.13
CA CYS A 294 18.70 0.71 8.87
C CYS A 294 19.61 1.34 7.82
N SER A 295 20.23 0.48 7.01
CA SER A 295 21.01 0.84 5.83
C SER A 295 20.38 0.21 4.60
N VAL A 296 20.07 1.03 3.61
CA VAL A 296 19.38 0.64 2.38
C VAL A 296 20.19 1.07 1.17
N VAL A 297 20.39 0.14 0.24
CA VAL A 297 21.02 0.41 -1.06
C VAL A 297 19.99 0.33 -2.17
N VAL A 298 19.96 1.36 -3.00
CA VAL A 298 19.14 1.40 -4.22
C VAL A 298 20.04 1.23 -5.43
N GLU A 299 19.91 0.08 -6.08
CA GLU A 299 20.61 -0.24 -7.31
C GLU A 299 19.99 0.53 -8.49
N CYS A 300 20.83 1.32 -9.15
CA CYS A 300 20.50 2.15 -10.30
C CYS A 300 21.02 1.47 -11.58
N PRO A 301 20.23 1.41 -12.65
CA PRO A 301 20.63 0.72 -13.88
C PRO A 301 21.70 1.46 -14.71
N SER A 302 21.97 2.74 -14.42
CA SER A 302 23.05 3.50 -15.06
C SER A 302 23.51 4.66 -14.19
N GLU A 303 24.74 5.13 -14.41
CA GLU A 303 25.25 6.35 -13.77
C GLU A 303 24.39 7.58 -14.07
N ARG A 304 23.84 7.67 -15.28
CA ARG A 304 22.94 8.76 -15.67
C ARG A 304 21.72 8.83 -14.74
N ILE A 305 21.15 7.68 -14.40
CA ILE A 305 20.00 7.60 -13.48
C ILE A 305 20.43 7.91 -12.05
N ALA A 306 21.57 7.40 -11.58
CA ALA A 306 22.09 7.74 -10.26
C ALA A 306 22.33 9.26 -10.10
N ARG A 307 22.92 9.91 -11.11
CA ARG A 307 23.11 11.39 -11.12
C ARG A 307 21.78 12.14 -11.13
N LEU A 308 20.78 11.64 -11.87
CA LEU A 308 19.44 12.21 -11.88
C LEU A 308 18.78 12.11 -10.49
N ILE A 309 18.93 10.99 -9.80
CA ILE A 309 18.38 10.79 -8.46
C ILE A 309 19.08 11.70 -7.45
N ASN A 310 20.41 11.81 -7.52
CA ASN A 310 21.17 12.75 -6.68
C ASN A 310 20.66 14.19 -6.86
N GLY A 311 20.38 14.58 -8.11
CA GLY A 311 20.00 15.96 -8.45
C GLY A 311 21.18 16.93 -8.31
N ALA A 312 20.95 18.20 -8.66
CA ALA A 312 21.97 19.24 -8.53
C ALA A 312 22.40 19.37 -7.06
N GLY A 313 23.71 19.30 -6.79
CA GLY A 313 24.28 19.39 -5.45
C GLY A 313 23.85 18.27 -4.47
N GLY A 314 23.25 17.16 -4.94
CA GLY A 314 22.76 16.09 -4.08
C GLY A 314 21.42 16.38 -3.38
N GLY A 315 20.77 17.50 -3.68
CA GLY A 315 19.58 17.95 -2.96
C GLY A 315 18.38 17.02 -3.05
N ARG A 316 18.18 16.34 -4.19
CA ARG A 316 17.03 15.45 -4.39
C ARG A 316 17.15 14.18 -3.57
N LEU A 317 18.33 13.56 -3.53
CA LEU A 317 18.54 12.37 -2.69
C LEU A 317 18.36 12.72 -1.20
N GLN A 318 18.84 13.89 -0.75
CA GLN A 318 18.64 14.32 0.63
C GLN A 318 17.16 14.54 0.98
N GLN A 319 16.37 15.11 0.06
CA GLN A 319 14.92 15.20 0.23
C GLN A 319 14.31 13.81 0.35
N ILE A 320 14.63 12.89 -0.56
CA ILE A 320 14.15 11.50 -0.51
C ILE A 320 14.50 10.87 0.85
N LYS A 321 15.76 10.97 1.31
CA LYS A 321 16.18 10.48 2.64
C LYS A 321 15.30 11.03 3.77
N SER A 322 15.09 12.34 3.78
CA SER A 322 14.29 13.01 4.81
C SER A 322 12.84 12.53 4.81
N TYR A 323 12.20 12.45 3.64
CA TYR A 323 10.81 11.99 3.54
C TYR A 323 10.67 10.50 3.86
N THR A 324 11.62 9.66 3.42
CA THR A 324 11.63 8.23 3.78
C THR A 324 11.80 8.06 5.29
N ARG A 325 12.70 8.81 5.93
CA ARG A 325 12.89 8.75 7.39
C ARG A 325 11.60 9.05 8.13
N ASN A 326 10.92 10.15 7.79
CA ASN A 326 9.66 10.53 8.44
C ASN A 326 8.59 9.45 8.25
N ASP A 327 8.48 8.88 7.05
CA ASP A 327 7.55 7.78 6.78
C ASP A 327 7.85 6.53 7.61
N LEU A 328 9.12 6.17 7.78
CA LEU A 328 9.54 5.05 8.62
C LEU A 328 9.29 5.34 10.11
N MET A 329 9.48 6.58 10.56
CA MET A 329 9.13 6.98 11.94
C MET A 329 7.63 6.81 12.18
N ASP A 330 6.79 7.22 11.23
CA ASP A 330 5.32 7.03 11.31
C ASP A 330 4.90 5.57 11.25
N LEU A 331 5.62 4.73 10.50
CA LEU A 331 5.38 3.30 10.36
C LEU A 331 5.71 2.54 11.65
N PHE A 332 6.94 2.71 12.16
CA PHE A 332 7.43 1.99 13.33
C PHE A 332 6.99 2.63 14.65
N LYS A 333 6.53 3.89 14.63
CA LYS A 333 6.26 4.71 15.83
C LYS A 333 7.48 4.84 16.73
N LYS A 334 8.65 4.91 16.11
CA LYS A 334 9.99 4.94 16.72
C LYS A 334 10.85 5.98 16.02
N THR A 335 11.94 6.40 16.65
CA THR A 335 12.96 7.20 15.96
C THR A 335 13.69 6.35 14.92
N VAL A 336 14.13 6.93 13.80
CA VAL A 336 14.76 6.18 12.70
C VAL A 336 16.07 6.81 12.27
N ASP A 337 17.14 6.02 12.36
CA ASP A 337 18.41 6.31 11.72
C ASP A 337 18.51 5.55 10.39
N LEU A 338 18.40 6.30 9.30
CA LEU A 338 18.36 5.76 7.94
C LEU A 338 19.62 6.20 7.20
N ASP A 339 20.44 5.23 6.82
CA ASP A 339 21.38 5.38 5.72
C ASP A 339 20.75 4.86 4.42
N LEU A 340 20.87 5.66 3.36
CA LEU A 340 20.31 5.35 2.05
C LEU A 340 21.37 5.68 1.01
N GLN A 341 21.83 4.68 0.28
CA GLN A 341 22.90 4.85 -0.71
C GLN A 341 22.43 4.44 -2.10
N LEU A 342 23.01 5.06 -3.11
CA LEU A 342 22.80 4.66 -4.50
C LEU A 342 23.99 3.85 -4.97
N LYS A 343 23.73 2.70 -5.61
CA LYS A 343 24.76 1.87 -6.22
C LYS A 343 24.45 1.71 -7.71
N VAL A 344 25.42 1.97 -8.58
CA VAL A 344 25.22 1.73 -10.01
C VAL A 344 25.47 0.25 -10.30
N LYS A 345 24.58 -0.39 -11.06
CA LYS A 345 24.80 -1.75 -11.54
C LYS A 345 25.99 -1.74 -12.50
N ASN A 346 27.09 -2.38 -12.08
CA ASN A 346 28.23 -2.59 -12.97
C ASN A 346 27.85 -3.64 -14.02
N LYS A 347 28.01 -3.33 -15.31
CA LYS A 347 27.82 -4.32 -16.38
C LYS A 347 28.82 -5.46 -16.17
N THR A 348 28.32 -6.69 -16.08
CA THR A 348 29.15 -7.88 -16.07
C THR A 348 29.72 -8.11 -17.47
N ILE A 349 30.86 -8.80 -17.60
CA ILE A 349 31.46 -9.14 -18.91
C ILE A 349 30.43 -9.87 -19.80
N ASP A 350 29.57 -10.70 -19.21
CA ASP A 350 28.51 -11.44 -19.89
C ASP A 350 27.40 -10.53 -20.47
N ASP A 351 27.08 -9.42 -19.80
CA ASP A 351 26.10 -8.44 -20.29
C ASP A 351 26.61 -7.73 -21.54
N ILE A 352 27.92 -7.45 -21.57
CA ILE A 352 28.61 -6.83 -22.71
C ILE A 352 28.71 -7.80 -23.89
N GLN A 353 28.91 -9.10 -23.63
CA GLN A 353 28.96 -10.13 -24.66
C GLN A 353 27.57 -10.41 -25.28
N ASN A 354 26.51 -10.38 -24.48
CA ASN A 354 25.14 -10.57 -24.96
C ASN A 354 24.63 -9.39 -25.80
N GLU A 355 24.95 -8.14 -25.44
CA GLU A 355 24.68 -6.97 -26.30
C GLU A 355 25.42 -7.09 -27.64
N LYS A 356 26.70 -7.51 -27.64
CA LYS A 356 27.48 -7.71 -28.88
C LYS A 356 26.93 -8.82 -29.78
N LYS A 357 26.31 -9.87 -29.22
CA LYS A 357 25.61 -10.90 -30.00
C LYS A 357 24.33 -10.36 -30.63
N LEU A 358 23.58 -9.52 -29.92
CA LEU A 358 22.33 -8.93 -30.40
C LEU A 358 22.57 -7.92 -31.55
N TYR A 359 23.68 -7.18 -31.52
CA TYR A 359 24.08 -6.26 -32.61
C TYR A 359 24.72 -6.95 -33.82
N ARG A 360 25.11 -8.23 -33.71
CA ARG A 360 25.63 -9.02 -34.84
C ARG A 360 24.55 -9.82 -35.59
N GLN A 361 23.29 -9.77 -35.13
CA GLN A 361 22.14 -10.42 -35.75
C GLN A 361 21.16 -9.43 -36.41
N LYS A 362 21.49 -8.14 -36.44
CA LYS A 362 20.95 -7.16 -37.39
C LYS A 362 22.02 -6.86 -38.41
#